data_AF-A0A1Y3BKI6-F1
#
_entry.id   AF-A0A1Y3BKI6-F1
#
_cell.length_a   1.000
_cell.length_b   1.000
_cell.length_c   1.000
_cell.angle_alpha   90.00
_cell.angle_beta   90.00
_cell.angle_gamma   90.00
#
_symmetry.space_group_name_H-M   'P 1'
#
loop_
_entity.id
_entity.type
_entity.pdbx_description
1 polymer ?
#
loop_
_entity_poly.entity_id
_entity_poly.type
_entity_poly.pdbx_seq_one_letter_code
_entity_poly.pdbx_strand_id
1 'polypeptide(L)'
;MEREELVQRAKLAEQAERYDDMAAAMKQVTETGTELSNEERNLLSVAYKNVVGARRSSWRVISSIEQKTEGAERKQQMAREYREKVEVELRDICYDVLSLLDKYLIPKASNAESKVFYLKMKGDYYRYLAEVATGDRRTSKSILNIL
;
A
#
# COMPACT_ATOMS: atom_id res chain seq x y z
N MET A 1 -14.69 -18.62 4.13
CA MET A 1 -13.45 -19.18 3.58
C MET A 1 -12.52 -19.38 4.74
N GLU A 2 -12.02 -20.59 4.91
CA GLU A 2 -11.11 -20.88 6.03
C GLU A 2 -9.76 -20.21 5.81
N ARG A 3 -9.03 -19.96 6.90
CA ARG A 3 -7.73 -19.25 6.85
C ARG A 3 -6.75 -19.94 5.90
N GLU A 4 -6.71 -21.27 5.92
CA GLU A 4 -5.82 -22.06 5.07
C GLU A 4 -6.17 -21.90 3.59
N GLU A 5 -7.47 -21.90 3.23
CA GLU A 5 -7.93 -21.67 1.86
C GLU A 5 -7.51 -20.27 1.35
N LEU A 6 -7.62 -19.25 2.20
CA LEU A 6 -7.19 -17.89 1.88
C LEU A 6 -5.67 -17.81 1.65
N VAL A 7 -4.87 -18.48 2.48
CA VAL A 7 -3.41 -18.54 2.32
C VAL A 7 -3.03 -19.29 1.04
N GLN A 8 -3.70 -20.41 0.73
CA GLN A 8 -3.48 -21.13 -0.53
C GLN A 8 -3.84 -20.28 -1.74
N ARG A 9 -4.96 -19.55 -1.68
CA ARG A 9 -5.33 -18.60 -2.74
C ARG A 9 -4.30 -17.49 -2.91
N ALA A 10 -3.75 -16.96 -1.82
CA ALA A 10 -2.68 -15.96 -1.89
C ALA A 10 -1.43 -16.52 -2.60
N LYS A 11 -1.02 -17.75 -2.31
CA LYS A 11 0.11 -18.42 -2.98
C LYS A 11 -0.15 -18.63 -4.48
N LEU A 12 -1.35 -19.05 -4.86
CA LEU A 12 -1.73 -19.17 -6.27
C LEU A 12 -1.71 -17.81 -6.97
N ALA A 13 -2.21 -16.76 -6.31
CA ALA A 13 -2.19 -15.40 -6.84
C ALA A 13 -0.76 -14.86 -7.00
N GLU A 14 0.15 -15.17 -6.07
CA GLU A 14 1.58 -14.86 -6.18
C GLU A 14 2.20 -15.51 -7.41
N GLN A 15 1.98 -16.82 -7.63
CA GLN A 15 2.50 -17.54 -8.79
C GLN A 15 1.96 -17.02 -10.13
N ALA A 16 0.74 -16.45 -10.11
CA ALA A 16 0.12 -15.83 -11.27
C ALA A 16 0.41 -14.33 -11.39
N GLU A 17 1.27 -13.76 -10.53
CA GLU A 17 1.58 -12.33 -10.43
C GLU A 17 0.35 -11.42 -10.26
N ARG A 18 -0.75 -11.98 -9.73
CA ARG A 18 -2.00 -11.26 -9.43
C ARG A 18 -1.95 -10.68 -8.03
N TYR A 19 -1.06 -9.72 -7.81
CA TYR A 19 -0.78 -9.18 -6.48
C TYR A 19 -1.98 -8.46 -5.83
N ASP A 20 -2.90 -7.89 -6.61
CA ASP A 20 -4.15 -7.32 -6.08
C ASP A 20 -5.04 -8.41 -5.45
N ASP A 21 -5.16 -9.57 -6.10
CA ASP A 21 -5.88 -10.73 -5.56
C ASP A 21 -5.18 -11.30 -4.32
N MET A 22 -3.84 -11.37 -4.37
CA MET A 22 -3.01 -11.80 -3.26
C MET A 22 -3.22 -10.90 -2.03
N ALA A 23 -3.24 -9.57 -2.22
CA ALA A 23 -3.46 -8.60 -1.16
C ALA A 23 -4.86 -8.74 -0.56
N ALA A 24 -5.90 -8.91 -1.40
CA ALA A 24 -7.26 -9.11 -0.94
C ALA A 24 -7.43 -10.40 -0.12
N ALA A 25 -6.74 -11.48 -0.47
CA ALA A 25 -6.75 -12.73 0.31
C ALA A 25 -6.00 -12.56 1.64
N MET A 26 -4.79 -11.99 1.62
CA MET A 26 -3.99 -11.78 2.83
C MET A 26 -4.59 -10.76 3.79
N LYS A 27 -5.34 -9.78 3.28
CA LYS A 27 -6.18 -8.89 4.08
C LYS A 27 -7.19 -9.67 4.90
N GLN A 28 -7.95 -10.56 4.26
CA GLN A 28 -8.93 -11.39 4.97
C GLN A 28 -8.28 -12.29 6.02
N VAL A 29 -7.10 -12.89 5.71
CA VAL A 29 -6.32 -13.66 6.69
C VAL A 29 -5.98 -12.79 7.91
N THR A 30 -5.53 -11.56 7.68
CA THR A 30 -5.16 -10.62 8.75
C THR A 30 -6.37 -10.21 9.60
N GLU A 31 -7.52 -9.98 8.96
CA GLU A 31 -8.76 -9.56 9.63
C GLU A 31 -9.41 -10.68 10.46
N THR A 32 -9.02 -11.95 10.29
CA THR A 32 -9.39 -13.04 11.24
C THR A 32 -8.91 -12.76 12.66
N GLY A 33 -7.89 -11.92 12.80
CA GLY A 33 -7.41 -11.45 14.09
C GLY A 33 -6.51 -12.43 14.83
N THR A 34 -6.10 -13.54 14.26
CA THR A 34 -5.02 -14.36 14.82
C THR A 34 -3.67 -13.84 14.34
N GLU A 35 -2.65 -13.88 15.21
CA GLU A 35 -1.29 -13.48 14.85
C GLU A 35 -0.82 -14.20 13.58
N LEU A 36 -0.10 -13.50 12.70
CA LEU A 36 0.41 -14.07 11.46
C LEU A 36 1.71 -14.84 11.72
N SER A 37 1.81 -16.02 11.13
CA SER A 37 3.07 -16.76 11.03
C SER A 37 4.10 -15.97 10.21
N ASN A 38 5.37 -16.38 10.27
CA ASN A 38 6.40 -15.74 9.46
C ASN A 38 6.13 -15.86 7.95
N GLU A 39 5.59 -17.00 7.51
CA GLU A 39 5.20 -17.21 6.11
C GLU A 39 4.05 -16.28 5.69
N GLU A 40 2.99 -16.21 6.49
CA GLU A 40 1.84 -15.34 6.22
C GLU A 40 2.22 -13.86 6.24
N ARG A 41 3.09 -13.46 7.17
CA ARG A 41 3.65 -12.09 7.23
C ARG A 41 4.43 -11.76 5.95
N ASN A 42 5.23 -12.70 5.46
CA ASN A 42 5.97 -12.53 4.21
C ASN A 42 5.01 -12.39 3.02
N LEU A 43 4.01 -13.27 2.89
CA LEU A 43 2.98 -13.18 1.84
C LEU A 43 2.27 -11.82 1.86
N LEU A 44 1.82 -11.35 3.02
CA LEU A 44 1.19 -10.04 3.16
C LEU A 44 2.13 -8.92 2.67
N SER A 45 3.40 -8.98 3.06
CA SER A 45 4.38 -7.96 2.69
C SER A 45 4.69 -7.95 1.19
N VAL A 46 4.82 -9.13 0.57
CA VAL A 46 5.06 -9.28 -0.88
C VAL A 46 3.87 -8.77 -1.66
N ALA A 47 2.65 -9.13 -1.25
CA ALA A 47 1.42 -8.70 -1.92
C ALA A 47 1.33 -7.17 -1.99
N TYR A 48 1.33 -6.51 -0.83
CA TYR A 48 1.15 -5.07 -0.80
C TYR A 48 2.36 -4.30 -1.33
N LYS A 49 3.60 -4.81 -1.18
CA LYS A 49 4.80 -4.22 -1.81
C LYS A 49 4.65 -4.15 -3.33
N ASN A 50 4.17 -5.22 -3.97
CA ASN A 50 3.99 -5.25 -5.41
C ASN A 50 2.82 -4.36 -5.85
N VAL A 51 1.68 -4.41 -5.14
CA VAL A 51 0.52 -3.56 -5.42
C VAL A 51 0.89 -2.08 -5.35
N VAL A 52 1.49 -1.62 -4.24
CA VAL A 52 1.90 -0.21 -4.09
C VAL A 52 3.03 0.16 -5.04
N GLY A 53 3.96 -0.77 -5.31
CA GLY A 53 5.08 -0.58 -6.22
C GLY A 53 4.62 -0.27 -7.66
N ALA A 54 3.63 -1.02 -8.15
CA ALA A 54 3.03 -0.79 -9.46
C ALA A 54 2.40 0.61 -9.56
N ARG A 55 1.59 1.01 -8.56
CA ARG A 55 0.92 2.32 -8.55
C ARG A 55 1.93 3.48 -8.43
N ARG A 56 2.98 3.33 -7.61
CA ARG A 56 4.09 4.30 -7.52
C ARG A 56 4.87 4.44 -8.82
N SER A 57 5.04 3.35 -9.58
CA SER A 57 5.67 3.40 -10.90
C SER A 57 4.80 4.17 -11.89
N SER A 58 3.52 3.81 -11.98
CA SER A 58 2.54 4.51 -12.83
C SER A 58 2.46 5.99 -12.47
N TRP A 59 2.37 6.34 -11.18
CA TRP A 59 2.31 7.74 -10.74
C TRP A 59 3.52 8.56 -11.21
N ARG A 60 4.74 8.01 -11.08
CA ARG A 60 5.97 8.68 -11.56
C ARG A 60 5.96 8.92 -13.06
N VAL A 61 5.53 7.91 -13.83
CA VAL A 61 5.44 8.00 -15.30
C VAL A 61 4.44 9.08 -15.70
N ILE A 62 3.23 9.05 -15.15
CA ILE A 62 2.16 10.01 -15.50
C ILE A 62 2.52 11.42 -15.04
N SER A 63 3.12 11.58 -13.86
CA SER A 63 3.62 12.88 -13.39
C SER A 63 4.68 13.47 -14.34
N SER A 64 5.57 12.62 -14.88
CA SER A 64 6.54 13.05 -15.89
C SER A 64 5.88 13.46 -17.21
N ILE A 65 4.83 12.74 -17.63
CA ILE A 65 4.06 13.09 -18.83
C ILE A 65 3.35 14.43 -18.65
N GLU A 66 2.67 14.64 -17.51
CA GLU A 66 1.99 15.90 -17.21
C GLU A 66 2.94 17.09 -17.32
N GLN A 67 4.14 17.00 -16.72
CA GLN A 67 5.19 18.02 -16.81
C GLN A 67 5.66 18.26 -18.25
N LYS A 68 5.85 17.20 -19.04
CA LYS A 68 6.30 17.32 -20.45
C LYS A 68 5.22 17.87 -21.39
N THR A 69 3.96 17.82 -20.98
CA THR A 69 2.83 18.36 -21.77
C THR A 69 2.49 19.81 -21.44
N GLU A 70 3.31 20.49 -20.64
CA GLU A 70 3.17 21.92 -20.36
C GLU A 70 3.10 22.75 -21.65
N GLY A 71 2.09 23.62 -21.75
CA GLY A 71 1.79 24.40 -22.96
C GLY A 71 0.80 23.74 -23.94
N ALA A 72 0.41 22.49 -23.71
CA ALA A 72 -0.67 21.81 -24.44
C ALA A 72 -1.85 21.54 -23.51
N GLU A 73 -2.64 22.58 -23.21
CA GLU A 73 -3.67 22.60 -22.15
C GLU A 73 -4.53 21.32 -22.07
N ARG A 74 -5.09 20.87 -23.20
CA ARG A 74 -5.96 19.68 -23.21
C ARG A 74 -5.21 18.39 -22.84
N LYS A 75 -3.97 18.21 -23.34
CA LYS A 75 -3.16 17.02 -23.04
C LYS A 75 -2.69 17.05 -21.58
N GLN A 76 -2.30 18.22 -21.10
CA GLN A 76 -1.90 18.43 -19.72
C GLN A 76 -3.04 18.15 -18.75
N GLN A 77 -4.25 18.61 -19.05
CA GLN A 77 -5.44 18.34 -18.24
C GLN A 77 -5.74 16.83 -18.16
N MET A 78 -5.69 16.11 -19.29
CA MET A 78 -5.88 14.66 -19.31
C MET A 78 -4.82 13.92 -18.47
N ALA A 79 -3.56 14.34 -18.55
CA ALA A 79 -2.48 13.75 -17.76
C ALA A 79 -2.65 14.02 -16.26
N ARG A 80 -3.08 15.24 -15.88
CA ARG A 80 -3.38 15.64 -14.50
C ARG A 80 -4.50 14.79 -13.90
N GLU A 81 -5.64 14.68 -14.58
CA GLU A 81 -6.78 13.89 -14.12
C GLU A 81 -6.39 12.42 -13.90
N TYR A 82 -5.59 11.87 -14.81
CA TYR A 82 -5.12 10.50 -14.69
C TYR A 82 -4.09 10.33 -13.54
N ARG A 83 -3.19 11.31 -13.33
CA ARG A 83 -2.29 11.32 -12.17
C ARG A 83 -3.09 11.28 -10.87
N GLU A 84 -4.09 12.15 -10.74
CA GLU A 84 -4.93 12.26 -9.54
C GLU A 84 -5.70 10.97 -9.25
N LYS A 85 -6.18 10.28 -10.29
CA LYS A 85 -6.77 8.95 -10.13
C LYS A 85 -5.78 7.96 -9.52
N VAL A 86 -4.54 7.89 -10.03
CA VAL A 86 -3.50 7.00 -9.49
C VAL A 86 -3.11 7.40 -8.06
N GLU A 87 -3.12 8.69 -7.72
CA GLU A 87 -2.88 9.16 -6.35
C GLU A 87 -3.94 8.66 -5.37
N VAL A 88 -5.21 8.70 -5.75
CA VAL A 88 -6.30 8.15 -4.93
C VAL A 88 -6.09 6.65 -4.71
N GLU A 89 -5.83 5.88 -5.77
CA GLU A 89 -5.57 4.44 -5.65
C GLU A 89 -4.38 4.14 -4.73
N LEU A 90 -3.26 4.84 -4.90
CA LEU A 90 -2.06 4.67 -4.07
C LEU A 90 -2.35 4.99 -2.61
N ARG A 91 -3.07 6.09 -2.35
CA ARG A 91 -3.44 6.52 -1.00
C ARG A 91 -4.35 5.51 -0.33
N ASP A 92 -5.33 4.98 -1.06
CA ASP A 92 -6.28 3.99 -0.53
C ASP A 92 -5.55 2.69 -0.18
N ILE A 93 -4.62 2.22 -1.03
CA ILE A 93 -3.72 1.08 -0.72
C ILE A 93 -2.92 1.36 0.56
N CYS A 94 -2.36 2.56 0.71
CA CYS A 94 -1.57 2.89 1.90
C CYS A 94 -2.42 2.90 3.17
N TYR A 95 -3.60 3.52 3.14
CA TYR A 95 -4.50 3.54 4.30
C TYR A 95 -5.04 2.16 4.65
N ASP A 96 -5.25 1.29 3.67
CA ASP A 96 -5.64 -0.09 3.90
C ASP A 96 -4.57 -0.82 4.74
N VAL A 97 -3.30 -0.73 4.33
CA VAL A 97 -2.19 -1.33 5.08
C VAL A 97 -2.02 -0.71 6.46
N LEU A 98 -2.09 0.61 6.57
CA LEU A 98 -1.99 1.31 7.85
C LEU A 98 -3.10 0.86 8.81
N SER A 99 -4.33 0.70 8.32
CA SER A 99 -5.46 0.17 9.09
C SER A 99 -5.20 -1.27 9.54
N LEU A 100 -4.62 -2.13 8.68
CA LEU A 100 -4.26 -3.50 9.06
C LEU A 100 -3.19 -3.53 10.15
N LEU A 101 -2.17 -2.70 10.01
CA LEU A 101 -1.08 -2.57 10.97
C LEU A 101 -1.59 -2.13 12.34
N ASP A 102 -2.42 -1.09 12.38
CA ASP A 102 -2.87 -0.48 13.63
C ASP A 102 -3.95 -1.30 14.34
N LYS A 103 -4.84 -1.97 13.61
CA LYS A 103 -5.96 -2.72 14.21
C LYS A 103 -5.64 -4.18 14.52
N TYR A 104 -4.79 -4.83 13.71
CA TYR A 104 -4.64 -6.29 13.76
C TYR A 104 -3.21 -6.74 14.03
N LEU A 105 -2.21 -6.11 13.42
CA LEU A 105 -0.84 -6.65 13.42
C LEU A 105 0.00 -6.16 14.61
N ILE A 106 0.16 -4.84 14.76
CA ILE A 106 1.00 -4.26 15.82
C ILE A 106 0.47 -4.62 17.22
N PRO A 107 -0.84 -4.52 17.52
CA PRO A 107 -1.35 -4.88 18.85
C PRO A 107 -1.17 -6.36 19.22
N LYS A 108 -1.09 -7.25 18.22
CA LYS A 108 -1.04 -8.71 18.43
C LYS A 108 0.36 -9.31 18.27
N ALA A 109 1.32 -8.53 17.80
CA ALA A 109 2.70 -8.95 17.66
C ALA A 109 3.28 -9.33 19.04
N SER A 110 3.58 -10.61 19.23
CA SER A 110 4.02 -11.15 20.52
C SER A 110 5.52 -10.96 20.76
N ASN A 111 6.33 -11.04 19.71
CA ASN A 111 7.79 -10.95 19.77
C ASN A 111 8.34 -9.62 19.21
N ALA A 112 9.58 -9.29 19.57
CA ALA A 112 10.22 -8.03 19.16
C ALA A 112 10.44 -7.95 17.65
N GLU A 113 10.79 -9.06 17.00
CA GLU A 113 11.07 -9.10 15.56
C GLU A 113 9.83 -8.72 14.73
N SER A 114 8.68 -9.31 15.03
CA SER A 114 7.40 -9.00 14.39
C SER A 114 6.98 -7.55 14.63
N LYS A 115 7.14 -7.03 15.86
CA LYS A 115 6.87 -5.61 16.16
C LYS A 115 7.71 -4.67 15.32
N VAL A 116 9.03 -4.90 15.25
CA VAL A 116 9.95 -4.09 14.44
C VAL A 116 9.58 -4.18 12.96
N PHE A 117 9.27 -5.38 12.47
CA PHE A 117 8.82 -5.58 11.09
C PHE A 117 7.59 -4.73 10.75
N TYR A 118 6.56 -4.77 11.60
CA TYR A 118 5.31 -4.03 11.37
C TYR A 118 5.50 -2.51 11.51
N LEU A 119 6.31 -2.05 12.47
CA LEU A 119 6.63 -0.62 12.61
C LEU A 119 7.43 -0.09 11.42
N LYS A 120 8.39 -0.87 10.92
CA LYS A 120 9.14 -0.54 9.70
C LYS A 120 8.21 -0.47 8.49
N MET A 121 7.30 -1.43 8.36
CA MET A 121 6.27 -1.41 7.32
C MET A 121 5.38 -0.16 7.44
N LYS A 122 4.93 0.20 8.65
CA LYS A 122 4.14 1.42 8.92
C LYS A 122 4.85 2.67 8.42
N GLY A 123 6.14 2.80 8.73
CA GLY A 123 6.98 3.92 8.24
C GLY A 123 7.07 3.98 6.72
N ASP A 124 7.24 2.83 6.05
CA ASP A 124 7.27 2.77 4.59
C ASP A 124 5.97 3.29 3.95
N TYR A 125 4.80 2.92 4.49
CA TYR A 125 3.51 3.39 3.96
C TYR A 125 3.24 4.87 4.22
N TYR A 126 3.66 5.42 5.36
CA TYR A 126 3.62 6.86 5.57
C TYR A 126 4.57 7.60 4.63
N ARG A 127 5.76 7.05 4.36
CA ARG A 127 6.68 7.60 3.37
C ARG A 127 6.04 7.62 1.98
N TYR A 128 5.35 6.56 1.56
CA TYR A 128 4.63 6.55 0.27
C TYR A 128 3.51 7.59 0.20
N LEU A 129 2.77 7.80 1.30
CA LEU A 129 1.76 8.87 1.38
C LEU A 129 2.40 10.27 1.25
N ALA A 130 3.55 10.49 1.88
CA ALA A 130 4.27 11.76 1.80
C ALA A 130 4.81 12.05 0.38
N GLU A 131 5.21 11.01 -0.37
CA GLU A 131 5.69 11.16 -1.76
C GLU A 131 4.62 11.77 -2.69
N VAL A 132 3.35 11.37 -2.54
CA VAL A 132 2.24 11.83 -3.39
C VAL A 132 1.46 13.01 -2.83
N ALA A 133 1.75 13.45 -1.60
CA ALA A 133 1.07 14.59 -1.02
C ALA A 133 1.42 15.87 -1.79
N THR A 134 0.41 16.58 -2.29
CA THR A 134 0.51 17.89 -2.96
C THR A 134 -0.08 19.01 -2.09
N GLY A 135 0.47 20.23 -2.20
CA GLY A 135 -0.04 21.43 -1.51
C GLY A 135 -0.10 21.34 0.03
N ASP A 136 -1.15 21.92 0.63
CA ASP A 136 -1.39 21.99 2.09
C ASP A 136 -1.42 20.65 2.82
N ARG A 137 -1.58 19.53 2.08
CA ARG A 137 -1.56 18.19 2.68
C ARG A 137 -0.17 17.76 3.13
N ARG A 138 0.91 18.34 2.59
CA ARG A 138 2.27 18.17 3.15
C ARG A 138 2.40 18.85 4.52
N THR A 139 1.69 19.96 4.72
CA THR A 139 1.70 20.80 5.92
C THR A 139 0.71 20.32 6.99
N SER A 140 -0.23 19.43 6.62
CA SER A 140 -1.22 18.90 7.56
C SER A 140 -0.52 18.09 8.65
N LYS A 141 -0.67 18.56 9.90
CA LYS A 141 -0.04 18.04 11.14
C LYS A 141 -0.19 16.53 11.35
N SER A 142 -1.10 15.87 10.64
CA SER A 142 -1.27 14.42 10.63
C SER A 142 -0.09 13.63 10.03
N ILE A 143 0.70 14.22 9.13
CA ILE A 143 1.91 13.55 8.57
C ILE A 143 3.16 13.85 9.42
N LEU A 144 3.23 15.04 10.04
CA LEU A 144 4.36 15.50 10.85
C LEU A 144 4.41 14.90 12.27
N ASN A 145 3.30 14.39 12.80
CA ASN A 145 3.28 13.75 14.14
C ASN A 145 3.77 12.28 14.14
N ILE A 146 4.38 11.82 13.05
CA ILE A 146 4.78 10.40 12.84
C ILE A 146 6.30 10.24 12.71
N LEU A 147 7.04 11.35 12.65
CA LEU A 147 8.49 11.41 12.85
C LEU A 147 8.80 11.94 14.25
#